data_AF-A0A803MLY5-F1
#
_entry.id   AF-A0A803MLY5-F1
#
_cell.length_a   1.000
_cell.length_b   1.000
_cell.length_c   1.000
_cell.angle_alpha   90.00
_cell.angle_beta   90.00
_cell.angle_gamma   90.00
#
_symmetry.space_group_name_H-M   'P 1'
#
loop_
_entity.id
_entity.type
_entity.pdbx_description
1 polymer ?
#
loop_
_entity_poly.entity_id
_entity_poly.type
_entity_poly.pdbx_seq_one_letter_code
_entity_poly.pdbx_strand_id
1 'polypeptide(L)'
;MKIQYAVFGLWNILLYCHLFNFAFSFEDYYTDYADPQPLVFEYKHFAEIKRHCRSILSSGSKLILNDAKVERIKNEFSFYNGDWDQENNGLYPLMPFDATDLPLGTGSASLSLINFEVKDVKSLDDVQSGVGLGGVMSIGITRSKSFSADHRTMFSMNPGMSVLKIVFEGMYVETKGDAGERFLCMLGNTTLPTRRWLMDWQNAYWNWGHENCCPNLVQDDQLVLVLKYQGAFRER
;
A
#
# COMPACT_ATOMS: atom_id res chain seq x y z
N MET A 1 -15.59 48.73 -43.76
CA MET A 1 -16.22 48.13 -42.57
C MET A 1 -16.19 46.59 -42.52
N LYS A 2 -15.77 45.85 -43.55
CA LYS A 2 -15.74 44.36 -43.53
C LYS A 2 -14.43 43.75 -43.00
N ILE A 3 -13.31 44.47 -43.10
CA ILE A 3 -11.97 43.95 -42.75
C ILE A 3 -11.74 43.93 -41.24
N GLN A 4 -12.31 44.89 -40.49
CA GLN A 4 -12.11 44.95 -39.03
C GLN A 4 -12.80 43.80 -38.27
N TYR A 5 -13.95 43.32 -38.76
CA TYR A 5 -14.61 42.14 -38.17
C TYR A 5 -13.82 40.84 -38.40
N ALA A 6 -13.10 40.73 -39.53
CA ALA A 6 -12.26 39.57 -39.81
C ALA A 6 -11.04 39.50 -38.87
N VAL A 7 -10.42 40.64 -38.59
CA VAL A 7 -9.28 40.73 -37.65
C VAL A 7 -9.72 40.41 -36.22
N PHE A 8 -10.89 40.89 -35.80
CA PHE A 8 -11.43 40.60 -34.46
C PHE A 8 -11.82 39.12 -34.31
N GLY A 9 -12.35 38.50 -35.38
CA GLY A 9 -12.65 37.06 -35.42
C GLY A 9 -11.39 36.20 -35.30
N LEU A 10 -10.33 36.54 -36.06
CA LEU A 10 -9.04 35.83 -36.01
C LEU A 10 -8.35 35.94 -34.64
N TRP A 11 -8.45 37.10 -33.99
CA TRP A 11 -7.89 37.28 -32.64
C TRP A 11 -8.62 36.40 -31.60
N ASN A 12 -9.95 36.32 -31.67
CA ASN A 12 -10.72 35.47 -30.75
C ASN A 12 -10.47 33.98 -30.97
N ILE A 13 -10.26 33.54 -32.22
CA ILE A 13 -9.88 32.15 -32.53
C ILE A 13 -8.50 31.83 -31.95
N LEU A 14 -7.52 32.73 -32.11
CA LEU A 14 -6.18 32.55 -31.52
C LEU A 14 -6.22 32.50 -29.98
N LEU A 15 -7.04 33.33 -29.34
CA LEU A 15 -7.24 33.29 -27.89
C LEU A 15 -7.87 31.96 -27.43
N TYR A 16 -8.84 31.44 -28.20
CA TYR A 16 -9.47 30.15 -27.94
C TYR A 16 -8.51 28.97 -28.15
N CYS A 17 -7.63 29.03 -29.16
CA CYS A 17 -6.58 28.04 -29.38
C CYS A 17 -5.53 28.05 -28.27
N HIS A 18 -5.19 29.21 -27.69
CA HIS A 18 -4.29 29.27 -26.53
C HIS A 18 -4.92 28.70 -25.25
N LEU A 19 -6.24 28.83 -25.08
CA LEU A 19 -6.97 28.19 -23.97
C LEU A 19 -7.17 26.68 -24.18
N PHE A 20 -7.30 26.22 -25.42
CA PHE A 20 -7.39 24.78 -25.76
C PHE A 20 -6.06 24.04 -25.64
N ASN A 21 -4.92 24.75 -25.67
CA ASN A 21 -3.60 24.15 -25.42
C ASN A 21 -3.34 23.79 -23.95
N PHE A 22 -4.29 24.04 -23.03
CA PHE A 22 -4.25 23.51 -21.67
C PHE A 22 -5.07 22.23 -21.46
N ALA A 23 -5.71 21.71 -22.51
CA ALA A 23 -6.25 20.36 -22.52
C ALA A 23 -5.30 19.43 -23.28
N PHE A 24 -4.02 19.42 -22.89
CA PHE A 24 -3.23 18.21 -23.10
C PHE A 24 -3.84 17.15 -22.19
N SER A 25 -4.57 16.20 -22.78
CA SER A 25 -4.55 14.85 -22.21
C SER A 25 -3.08 14.51 -22.01
N PHE A 26 -2.68 14.27 -20.77
CA PHE A 26 -1.54 13.40 -20.50
C PHE A 26 -1.92 12.06 -21.11
N GLU A 27 -1.61 11.87 -22.39
CA GLU A 27 -1.44 10.54 -22.93
C GLU A 27 -0.17 10.05 -22.25
N ASP A 28 -0.36 9.27 -21.19
CA ASP A 28 0.72 8.61 -20.47
C ASP A 28 1.61 7.97 -21.52
N TYR A 29 2.82 8.52 -21.64
CA TYR A 29 3.89 7.92 -22.41
C TYR A 29 4.20 6.59 -21.72
N TYR A 30 3.52 5.53 -22.16
CA TYR A 30 3.75 4.14 -21.80
C TYR A 30 5.20 3.83 -22.23
N THR A 31 6.11 4.15 -21.32
CA THR A 31 7.42 3.53 -21.31
C THR A 31 7.16 2.08 -20.99
N ASP A 32 7.46 1.22 -21.97
CA ASP A 32 7.49 -0.23 -21.89
C ASP A 32 8.50 -0.65 -20.80
N TYR A 33 8.09 -0.49 -19.55
CA TYR A 33 8.71 -1.13 -18.42
C TYR A 33 8.20 -2.55 -18.45
N ALA A 34 9.11 -3.49 -18.75
CA ALA A 34 8.90 -4.93 -18.63
C ALA A 34 7.83 -5.23 -17.57
N ASP A 35 6.70 -5.79 -18.04
CA ASP A 35 5.52 -6.10 -17.23
C ASP A 35 6.01 -6.76 -15.93
N PRO A 36 5.85 -6.10 -14.77
CA PRO A 36 6.30 -6.68 -13.52
C PRO A 36 5.66 -8.05 -13.40
N GLN A 37 6.47 -9.09 -13.20
CA GLN A 37 5.95 -10.46 -13.11
C GLN A 37 4.74 -10.46 -12.17
N PRO A 38 3.58 -10.99 -12.61
CA PRO A 38 2.38 -10.94 -11.82
C PRO A 38 2.67 -11.58 -10.46
N LEU A 39 2.36 -10.86 -9.38
CA LEU A 39 2.56 -11.35 -8.03
C LEU A 39 1.73 -12.64 -7.85
N VAL A 40 2.41 -13.78 -7.69
CA VAL A 40 1.77 -15.08 -7.53
C VAL A 40 1.70 -15.44 -6.06
N PHE A 41 0.50 -15.80 -5.59
CA PHE A 41 0.27 -16.28 -4.22
C PHE A 41 0.21 -17.81 -4.21
N GLU A 42 1.27 -18.43 -3.70
CA GLU A 42 1.46 -19.88 -3.71
C GLU A 42 0.93 -20.53 -2.43
N TYR A 43 0.85 -19.78 -1.32
CA TYR A 43 0.39 -20.23 0.00
C TYR A 43 1.24 -21.40 0.52
N LYS A 44 2.55 -21.39 0.24
CA LYS A 44 3.49 -22.44 0.67
C LYS A 44 3.64 -22.50 2.20
N HIS A 45 3.46 -21.37 2.88
CA HIS A 45 3.56 -21.25 4.34
C HIS A 45 2.23 -21.47 5.06
N PHE A 46 1.28 -22.12 4.41
CA PHE A 46 -0.07 -22.30 4.95
C PHE A 46 -0.11 -23.03 6.30
N ALA A 47 0.76 -24.02 6.53
CA ALA A 47 0.83 -24.72 7.81
C ALA A 47 1.23 -23.79 8.97
N GLU A 48 2.11 -22.82 8.69
CA GLU A 48 2.55 -21.81 9.64
C GLU A 48 1.44 -20.79 9.92
N ILE A 49 0.78 -20.30 8.87
CA ILE A 49 -0.42 -19.46 8.97
C ILE A 49 -1.46 -20.16 9.86
N LYS A 50 -1.75 -21.44 9.63
CA LYS A 50 -2.69 -22.23 10.43
C LYS A 50 -2.28 -22.32 11.90
N ARG A 51 -0.98 -22.39 12.19
CA ARG A 51 -0.44 -22.40 13.55
C ARG A 51 -0.66 -21.06 14.24
N HIS A 52 -0.32 -19.94 13.60
CA HIS A 52 -0.51 -18.59 14.16
C HIS A 52 -2.00 -18.24 14.34
N CYS A 53 -2.84 -18.69 13.42
CA CYS A 53 -4.25 -18.32 13.35
C CYS A 53 -5.19 -19.35 14.01
N ARG A 54 -4.67 -20.39 14.67
CA ARG A 54 -5.44 -21.58 15.10
C ARG A 54 -6.73 -21.27 15.85
N SER A 55 -6.72 -20.28 16.75
CA SER A 55 -7.89 -19.88 17.54
C SER A 55 -9.05 -19.34 16.68
N ILE A 56 -8.72 -18.60 15.63
CA ILE A 56 -9.68 -18.04 14.67
C ILE A 56 -10.26 -19.15 13.82
N LEU A 57 -9.41 -20.06 13.34
CA LEU A 57 -9.82 -21.14 12.43
C LEU A 57 -10.82 -22.11 13.05
N SER A 58 -10.73 -22.37 14.36
CA SER A 58 -11.69 -23.24 15.04
C SER A 58 -13.14 -22.71 15.05
N SER A 59 -13.33 -21.41 14.86
CA SER A 59 -14.67 -20.78 14.83
C SER A 59 -15.27 -20.65 13.42
N GLY A 60 -14.51 -21.03 12.40
CA GLY A 60 -14.83 -20.74 11.01
C GLY A 60 -15.87 -21.64 10.37
N SER A 61 -16.55 -21.10 9.37
CA SER A 61 -17.45 -21.83 8.48
C SER A 61 -16.79 -22.13 7.13
N LYS A 62 -17.25 -23.20 6.47
CA LYS A 62 -16.84 -23.48 5.09
C LYS A 62 -17.45 -22.42 4.18
N LEU A 63 -16.60 -21.75 3.40
CA LEU A 63 -17.03 -20.76 2.43
C LEU A 63 -17.01 -21.38 1.04
N ILE A 64 -18.12 -21.22 0.32
CA ILE A 64 -18.18 -21.52 -1.11
C ILE A 64 -17.92 -20.22 -1.84
N LEU A 65 -16.87 -20.22 -2.67
CA LEU A 65 -16.52 -19.08 -3.52
C LEU A 65 -17.34 -19.13 -4.82
N ASN A 66 -17.77 -17.95 -5.24
CA ASN A 66 -18.22 -17.64 -6.59
C ASN A 66 -17.65 -16.26 -6.95
N ASP A 67 -17.73 -15.87 -8.22
CA ASP A 67 -17.09 -14.64 -8.71
C ASP A 67 -17.56 -13.40 -7.94
N ALA A 68 -18.86 -13.29 -7.68
CA ALA A 68 -19.44 -12.20 -6.90
C ALA A 68 -18.90 -12.14 -5.46
N LYS A 69 -18.67 -13.28 -4.81
CA LYS A 69 -18.12 -13.36 -3.46
C LYS A 69 -16.63 -13.03 -3.43
N VAL A 70 -15.88 -13.46 -4.44
CA VAL A 70 -14.48 -13.10 -4.63
C VAL A 70 -14.34 -11.59 -4.79
N GLU A 71 -15.13 -10.98 -5.68
CA GLU A 71 -15.14 -9.54 -5.90
C GLU A 71 -15.53 -8.78 -4.63
N ARG A 72 -16.58 -9.24 -3.92
CA ARG A 72 -16.99 -8.66 -2.64
C ARG A 72 -15.86 -8.66 -1.61
N ILE A 73 -15.17 -9.80 -1.43
CA ILE A 73 -14.03 -9.90 -0.50
C ILE A 73 -12.93 -8.91 -0.94
N LYS A 74 -12.60 -8.84 -2.22
CA LYS A 74 -11.58 -7.91 -2.71
C LYS A 74 -11.93 -6.46 -2.40
N ASN A 75 -13.17 -6.07 -2.64
CA ASN A 75 -13.62 -4.69 -2.46
C ASN A 75 -13.80 -4.31 -0.98
N GLU A 76 -14.32 -5.21 -0.14
CA GLU A 76 -14.59 -4.92 1.27
C GLU A 76 -13.31 -4.84 2.12
N PHE A 77 -12.30 -5.65 1.80
CA PHE A 77 -11.06 -5.71 2.59
C PHE A 77 -9.97 -4.78 2.06
N SER A 78 -10.07 -4.29 0.83
CA SER A 78 -9.11 -3.32 0.30
C SER A 78 -9.42 -1.92 0.81
N PHE A 79 -8.39 -1.20 1.26
CA PHE A 79 -8.50 0.20 1.70
C PHE A 79 -7.27 0.99 1.28
N TYR A 80 -7.44 2.31 1.15
CA TYR A 80 -6.41 3.21 0.66
C TYR A 80 -6.38 4.48 1.50
N ASN A 81 -5.17 5.01 1.70
CA ASN A 81 -4.87 6.22 2.45
C ASN A 81 -5.46 6.21 3.86
N GLY A 82 -5.45 5.06 4.52
CA GLY A 82 -5.76 4.98 5.94
C GLY A 82 -4.65 5.62 6.75
N ASP A 83 -4.96 6.18 7.92
CA ASP A 83 -3.93 6.66 8.84
C ASP A 83 -3.31 5.47 9.59
N TRP A 84 -2.01 5.56 9.90
CA TRP A 84 -1.35 4.63 10.80
C TRP A 84 -0.45 5.37 11.80
N ASP A 85 -0.22 4.75 12.95
CA ASP A 85 0.70 5.24 13.97
C ASP A 85 1.48 4.06 14.56
N GLN A 86 2.63 4.36 15.14
CA GLN A 86 3.50 3.37 15.76
C GLN A 86 3.47 3.49 17.28
N GLU A 87 3.32 2.35 17.96
CA GLU A 87 3.44 2.29 19.41
C GLU A 87 4.79 2.86 19.91
N ASN A 88 4.78 3.37 21.15
CA ASN A 88 5.91 4.06 21.79
C ASN A 88 6.27 5.42 21.18
N ASN A 89 5.29 6.13 20.62
CA ASN A 89 5.43 7.51 20.11
C ASN A 89 6.61 7.69 19.13
N GLY A 90 6.89 6.67 18.31
CA GLY A 90 7.97 6.74 17.32
C GLY A 90 9.40 6.71 17.89
N LEU A 91 9.61 6.29 19.14
CA LEU A 91 10.98 6.12 19.70
C LEU A 91 11.85 5.15 18.89
N TYR A 92 11.23 4.21 18.18
CA TYR A 92 11.91 3.22 17.35
C TYR A 92 11.26 3.15 15.97
N PRO A 93 11.43 4.16 15.10
CA PRO A 93 10.69 4.26 13.85
C PRO A 93 10.87 3.01 12.98
N LEU A 94 9.77 2.53 12.43
CA LEU A 94 9.71 1.39 11.51
C LEU A 94 10.57 1.62 10.26
N MET A 95 10.59 2.85 9.77
CA MET A 95 11.22 3.24 8.52
C MET A 95 11.80 4.66 8.60
N PRO A 96 12.91 4.94 7.90
CA PRO A 96 13.46 6.28 7.80
C PRO A 96 12.56 7.19 6.97
N PHE A 97 12.63 8.50 7.21
CA PHE A 97 12.01 9.52 6.38
C PHE A 97 13.02 10.60 5.98
N ASP A 98 13.24 10.75 4.67
CA ASP A 98 14.14 11.76 4.12
C ASP A 98 13.42 13.11 4.01
N ALA A 99 13.86 14.09 4.80
CA ALA A 99 13.38 15.47 4.77
C ALA A 99 14.46 16.47 4.31
N THR A 100 15.52 15.99 3.65
CA THR A 100 16.69 16.80 3.27
C THR A 100 16.39 17.89 2.24
N ASP A 101 15.26 17.80 1.55
CA ASP A 101 14.81 18.82 0.60
C ASP A 101 14.10 20.01 1.29
N LEU A 102 13.89 19.96 2.61
CA LEU A 102 13.34 21.07 3.39
C LEU A 102 14.43 21.94 4.02
N PRO A 103 14.21 23.26 4.16
CA PRO A 103 15.10 24.11 4.92
C PRO A 103 15.19 23.66 6.38
N LEU A 104 16.41 23.69 6.95
CA LEU A 104 16.64 23.41 8.37
C LEU A 104 15.68 24.20 9.28
N GLY A 105 15.04 23.50 10.21
CA GLY A 105 14.08 24.09 11.16
C GLY A 105 12.64 24.17 10.66
N THR A 106 12.37 23.83 9.40
CA THR A 106 11.00 23.60 8.92
C THR A 106 10.55 22.24 9.42
N GLY A 107 9.52 22.19 10.26
CA GLY A 107 8.95 20.91 10.69
C GLY A 107 8.52 20.09 9.47
N SER A 108 8.88 18.81 9.44
CA SER A 108 8.45 17.88 8.40
C SER A 108 7.00 17.49 8.64
N ALA A 109 6.06 18.30 8.16
CA ALA A 109 4.64 17.93 8.15
C ALA A 109 4.45 16.77 7.17
N SER A 110 4.63 15.54 7.66
CA SER A 110 4.41 14.30 6.92
C SER A 110 3.16 13.59 7.43
N LEU A 111 2.51 12.87 6.52
CA LEU A 111 1.38 11.98 6.78
C LEU A 111 1.87 10.54 6.81
N SER A 112 1.40 9.79 7.79
CA SER A 112 1.57 8.36 7.90
C SER A 112 0.35 7.68 7.28
N LEU A 113 0.51 7.16 6.06
CA LEU A 113 -0.57 6.58 5.28
C LEU A 113 -0.36 5.07 5.05
N ILE A 114 -1.44 4.30 5.00
CA ILE A 114 -1.42 2.87 4.77
C ILE A 114 -2.46 2.48 3.71
N ASN A 115 -2.04 1.61 2.80
CA ASN A 115 -2.87 0.98 1.79
C ASN A 115 -2.83 -0.54 2.00
N PHE A 116 -3.96 -1.21 1.80
CA PHE A 116 -4.02 -2.66 1.70
C PHE A 116 -4.91 -3.04 0.53
N GLU A 117 -4.41 -3.90 -0.34
CA GLU A 117 -5.15 -4.36 -1.51
C GLU A 117 -5.15 -5.88 -1.57
N VAL A 118 -6.34 -6.47 -1.69
CA VAL A 118 -6.51 -7.90 -1.88
C VAL A 118 -6.30 -8.24 -3.35
N LYS A 119 -5.27 -9.03 -3.62
CA LYS A 119 -4.88 -9.44 -4.99
C LYS A 119 -5.42 -10.81 -5.35
N ASP A 120 -5.47 -11.73 -4.39
CA ASP A 120 -5.88 -13.11 -4.61
C ASP A 120 -6.87 -13.59 -3.55
N VAL A 121 -7.84 -14.40 -3.98
CA VAL A 121 -8.81 -15.08 -3.12
C VAL A 121 -9.05 -16.46 -3.71
N LYS A 122 -8.70 -17.52 -2.98
CA LYS A 122 -8.80 -18.88 -3.50
C LYS A 122 -9.29 -19.90 -2.48
N SER A 123 -10.01 -20.90 -2.97
CA SER A 123 -10.31 -22.09 -2.16
C SER A 123 -9.02 -22.87 -1.93
N LEU A 124 -8.82 -23.34 -0.69
CA LEU A 124 -7.68 -24.18 -0.33
C LEU A 124 -8.21 -25.57 0.01
N ASP A 125 -7.75 -26.59 -0.70
CA ASP A 125 -8.33 -27.95 -0.62
C ASP A 125 -8.23 -28.55 0.79
N ASP A 126 -7.15 -28.26 1.51
CA ASP A 126 -6.88 -28.75 2.87
C ASP A 126 -7.60 -27.96 3.98
N VAL A 127 -8.48 -27.03 3.60
CA VAL A 127 -9.11 -26.07 4.51
C VAL A 127 -10.61 -26.28 4.58
N GLN A 128 -11.06 -26.74 5.74
CA GLN A 128 -12.49 -26.99 5.97
C GLN A 128 -13.28 -25.73 6.34
N SER A 129 -12.59 -24.63 6.64
CA SER A 129 -13.17 -23.37 7.15
C SER A 129 -12.42 -22.16 6.59
N GLY A 130 -13.13 -21.27 5.91
CA GLY A 130 -12.54 -20.08 5.27
C GLY A 130 -12.00 -20.31 3.86
N VAL A 131 -11.27 -19.32 3.37
CA VAL A 131 -10.60 -19.29 2.05
C VAL A 131 -9.22 -18.66 2.18
N GLY A 132 -8.32 -19.00 1.27
CA GLY A 132 -7.05 -18.32 1.12
C GLY A 132 -7.25 -16.88 0.63
N LEU A 133 -6.52 -15.95 1.23
CA LEU A 133 -6.46 -14.55 0.81
C LEU A 133 -4.99 -14.12 0.68
N GLY A 134 -4.67 -13.51 -0.47
CA GLY A 134 -3.38 -12.90 -0.78
C GLY A 134 -3.54 -11.40 -0.96
N GLY A 135 -2.71 -10.61 -0.29
CA GLY A 135 -2.81 -9.15 -0.32
C GLY A 135 -1.45 -8.44 -0.28
N VAL A 136 -1.46 -7.18 -0.65
CA VAL A 136 -0.29 -6.30 -0.59
C VAL A 136 -0.63 -5.13 0.32
N MET A 137 0.14 -4.97 1.39
CA MET A 137 0.09 -3.79 2.23
C MET A 137 1.24 -2.86 1.85
N SER A 138 0.95 -1.57 1.77
CA SER A 138 1.96 -0.53 1.63
C SER A 138 1.82 0.44 2.78
N ILE A 139 2.89 0.66 3.53
CA ILE A 139 2.97 1.60 4.65
C ILE A 139 3.89 2.73 4.22
N GLY A 140 3.39 3.96 4.25
CA GLY A 140 4.05 5.14 3.74
C GLY A 140 4.17 6.23 4.79
N ILE A 141 5.29 6.96 4.73
CA ILE A 141 5.43 8.29 5.32
C ILE A 141 5.64 9.24 4.15
N THR A 142 4.73 10.19 3.95
CA THR A 142 4.73 11.06 2.75
C THR A 142 4.25 12.47 3.07
N ARG A 143 4.76 13.47 2.36
CA ARG A 143 4.19 14.84 2.40
C ARG A 143 3.00 15.03 1.47
N SER A 144 2.74 14.05 0.60
CA SER A 144 1.58 14.04 -0.29
C SER A 144 0.37 13.43 0.39
N LYS A 145 -0.83 13.73 -0.10
CA LYS A 145 -2.10 13.16 0.41
C LYS A 145 -2.29 11.67 0.08
N SER A 146 -1.42 11.13 -0.76
CA SER A 146 -1.41 9.73 -1.17
C SER A 146 0.02 9.34 -1.57
N PHE A 147 0.24 8.05 -1.74
CA PHE A 147 1.51 7.48 -2.20
C PHE A 147 1.26 6.19 -2.98
N SER A 148 2.23 5.81 -3.79
CA SER A 148 2.26 4.50 -4.46
C SER A 148 3.52 3.75 -4.04
N ALA A 149 3.39 2.45 -3.83
CA ALA A 149 4.54 1.58 -3.65
C ALA A 149 5.10 1.20 -5.02
N ASP A 150 6.43 1.15 -5.11
CA ASP A 150 7.10 0.58 -6.26
C ASP A 150 6.80 -0.93 -6.34
N HIS A 151 6.38 -1.38 -7.52
CA HIS A 151 6.09 -2.79 -7.76
C HIS A 151 7.35 -3.67 -7.66
N ARG A 152 8.54 -3.11 -7.87
CA ARG A 152 9.81 -3.85 -7.95
C ARG A 152 10.52 -4.01 -6.62
N THR A 153 10.36 -3.06 -5.70
CA THR A 153 11.09 -3.02 -4.43
C THR A 153 10.15 -3.22 -3.24
N MET A 154 10.63 -3.87 -2.19
CA MET A 154 9.89 -4.01 -0.93
C MET A 154 10.04 -2.78 -0.03
N PHE A 155 11.07 -1.98 -0.26
CA PHE A 155 11.28 -0.70 0.41
C PHE A 155 11.85 0.32 -0.58
N SER A 156 11.30 1.53 -0.54
CA SER A 156 11.81 2.67 -1.31
C SER A 156 11.78 3.96 -0.48
N MET A 157 12.74 4.84 -0.74
CA MET A 157 12.86 6.13 -0.07
C MET A 157 13.38 7.17 -1.05
N ASN A 158 12.73 8.32 -1.06
CA ASN A 158 13.11 9.53 -1.77
C ASN A 158 12.80 10.75 -0.87
N PRO A 159 13.35 11.94 -1.16
CA PRO A 159 13.00 13.14 -0.41
C PRO A 159 11.47 13.35 -0.33
N GLY A 160 10.95 13.38 0.89
CA GLY A 160 9.53 13.54 1.19
C GLY A 160 8.66 12.30 1.10
N MET A 161 9.22 11.12 0.84
CA MET A 161 8.47 9.87 0.73
C MET A 161 9.33 8.66 1.14
N SER A 162 8.82 7.86 2.06
CA SER A 162 9.32 6.51 2.30
C SER A 162 8.15 5.55 2.24
N VAL A 163 8.37 4.37 1.64
CA VAL A 163 7.32 3.35 1.46
C VAL A 163 7.89 1.97 1.73
N LEU A 164 7.22 1.23 2.62
CA LEU A 164 7.45 -0.18 2.90
C LEU A 164 6.29 -1.00 2.34
N LYS A 165 6.60 -2.02 1.54
CA LYS A 165 5.65 -2.97 0.96
C LYS A 165 5.77 -4.31 1.67
N ILE A 166 4.63 -4.88 2.07
CA ILE A 166 4.53 -6.18 2.73
C ILE A 166 3.57 -7.04 1.91
N VAL A 167 4.02 -8.22 1.51
CA VAL A 167 3.17 -9.19 0.82
C VAL A 167 2.63 -10.16 1.85
N PHE A 168 1.31 -10.25 1.95
CA PHE A 168 0.61 -11.09 2.91
C PHE A 168 -0.03 -12.30 2.23
N GLU A 169 0.16 -13.47 2.83
CA GLU A 169 -0.59 -14.69 2.56
C GLU A 169 -1.33 -15.12 3.82
N GLY A 170 -2.60 -15.51 3.69
CA GLY A 170 -3.34 -15.95 4.85
C GLY A 170 -4.72 -16.47 4.55
N MET A 171 -5.60 -16.29 5.54
CA MET A 171 -6.94 -16.83 5.54
C MET A 171 -7.98 -15.80 5.91
N TYR A 172 -9.07 -15.85 5.16
CA TYR A 172 -10.32 -15.19 5.49
C TYR A 172 -11.34 -16.21 6.02
N VAL A 173 -12.00 -15.87 7.12
CA VAL A 173 -12.94 -16.76 7.82
C VAL A 173 -14.20 -16.00 8.23
N GLU A 174 -15.38 -16.58 7.97
CA GLU A 174 -16.67 -16.12 8.51
C GLU A 174 -17.16 -17.11 9.58
N THR A 175 -17.58 -16.60 10.73
CA THR A 175 -18.11 -17.44 11.84
C THR A 175 -19.56 -17.84 11.61
N LYS A 176 -19.97 -18.99 12.16
CA LYS A 176 -21.34 -19.55 12.01
C LYS A 176 -22.41 -18.92 12.92
N GLY A 177 -22.14 -17.80 13.59
CA GLY A 177 -23.05 -17.20 14.58
C GLY A 177 -23.88 -16.02 14.03
N ASP A 178 -24.94 -15.66 14.75
CA ASP A 178 -25.89 -14.57 14.40
C ASP A 178 -25.21 -13.20 14.20
N ALA A 179 -23.99 -13.02 14.73
CA ALA A 179 -23.20 -11.80 14.61
C ALA A 179 -22.39 -11.69 13.31
N GLY A 180 -22.24 -12.78 12.52
CA GLY A 180 -21.53 -12.77 11.24
C GLY A 180 -20.11 -12.20 11.31
N GLU A 181 -19.37 -12.47 12.40
CA GLU A 181 -18.00 -11.96 12.58
C GLU A 181 -17.10 -12.51 11.48
N ARG A 182 -16.24 -11.64 10.96
CA ARG A 182 -15.30 -11.96 9.87
C ARG A 182 -13.90 -11.68 10.34
N PHE A 183 -13.00 -12.61 10.03
CA PHE A 183 -11.61 -12.55 10.47
C PHE A 183 -10.69 -12.68 9.28
N LEU A 184 -9.64 -11.87 9.31
CA LEU A 184 -8.49 -11.99 8.43
C LEU A 184 -7.28 -12.30 9.30
N CYS A 185 -6.53 -13.35 8.95
CA CYS A 185 -5.29 -13.68 9.63
C CYS A 185 -4.24 -14.08 8.61
N MET A 186 -3.16 -13.32 8.54
CA MET A 186 -2.16 -13.42 7.49
C MET A 186 -0.74 -13.31 8.03
N LEU A 187 0.19 -13.93 7.32
CA LEU A 187 1.62 -13.83 7.51
C LEU A 187 2.23 -13.02 6.36
N GLY A 188 3.07 -12.07 6.71
CA GLY A 188 3.63 -11.07 5.81
C GLY A 188 5.11 -11.28 5.60
N ASN A 189 5.54 -11.09 4.36
CA ASN A 189 6.94 -11.08 3.94
C ASN A 189 7.33 -9.69 3.43
N THR A 190 8.45 -9.16 3.91
CA THR A 190 8.99 -7.86 3.51
C THR A 190 10.51 -7.81 3.70
N THR A 191 11.12 -6.69 3.32
CA THR A 191 12.48 -6.34 3.72
C THR A 191 12.48 -5.01 4.48
N LEU A 192 12.83 -5.09 5.76
CA LEU A 192 12.82 -3.95 6.67
C LEU A 192 14.14 -3.17 6.62
N PRO A 193 14.10 -1.82 6.67
CA PRO A 193 15.30 -1.02 6.85
C PRO A 193 15.89 -1.23 8.24
N THR A 194 17.15 -1.66 8.30
CA THR A 194 17.89 -1.86 9.55
C THR A 194 18.06 -0.57 10.31
N ARG A 195 17.78 -0.58 11.61
CA ARG A 195 17.89 0.60 12.48
C ARG A 195 19.28 1.24 12.58
N ARG A 196 20.30 0.68 11.94
CA ARG A 196 21.64 1.28 11.84
C ARG A 196 21.57 2.69 11.23
N TRP A 197 20.59 2.96 10.36
CA TRP A 197 20.36 4.30 9.81
C TRP A 197 20.13 5.37 10.89
N LEU A 198 19.56 5.03 12.05
CA LEU A 198 19.38 5.97 13.18
C LEU A 198 20.72 6.45 13.76
N MET A 199 21.75 5.61 13.72
CA MET A 199 23.11 5.94 14.16
C MET A 199 23.89 6.66 13.06
N ASP A 200 23.69 6.25 11.81
CA ASP A 200 24.41 6.79 10.67
C ASP A 200 23.95 8.23 10.36
N TRP A 201 22.67 8.59 10.56
CA TRP A 201 22.19 9.97 10.36
C TRP A 201 22.77 11.00 11.33
N GLN A 202 23.10 10.61 12.57
CA GLN A 202 23.84 11.47 13.49
C GLN A 202 25.29 11.73 13.02
N ASN A 203 25.88 10.79 12.28
CA ASN A 203 27.25 10.90 11.76
C ASN A 203 27.30 11.42 10.30
N ALA A 204 26.21 11.29 9.54
CA ALA A 204 26.11 11.61 8.11
C ALA A 204 26.06 13.12 7.82
N TYR A 205 25.92 13.97 8.85
CA TYR A 205 26.02 15.42 8.69
C TYR A 205 27.36 15.83 8.05
N TRP A 206 28.39 14.96 8.09
CA TRP A 206 29.75 15.25 7.60
C TRP A 206 30.20 14.44 6.38
N ASN A 207 29.44 13.45 5.90
CA ASN A 207 29.87 12.59 4.78
C ASN A 207 28.80 12.50 3.69
N TRP A 208 28.80 13.51 2.83
CA TRP A 208 27.97 13.62 1.62
C TRP A 208 28.53 12.74 0.50
N GLY A 209 28.73 11.46 0.79
CA GLY A 209 28.92 10.42 -0.22
C GLY A 209 27.57 9.77 -0.49
N HIS A 210 27.14 9.74 -1.75
CA HIS A 210 25.92 9.06 -2.23
C HIS A 210 25.79 7.59 -1.78
N GLU A 211 26.86 7.00 -1.26
CA GLU A 211 26.96 5.60 -0.83
C GLU A 211 26.31 5.32 0.54
N ASN A 212 26.03 6.34 1.37
CA ASN A 212 25.40 6.18 2.70
C ASN A 212 23.88 6.48 2.72
N CYS A 213 23.26 6.73 1.56
CA CYS A 213 21.89 7.23 1.49
C CYS A 213 20.81 6.15 1.74
N CYS A 214 21.16 4.87 1.58
CA CYS A 214 20.18 3.78 1.61
C CYS A 214 20.33 2.94 2.89
N PRO A 215 19.26 2.70 3.67
CA PRO A 215 19.32 1.80 4.81
C PRO A 215 19.62 0.38 4.34
N ASN A 216 20.47 -0.36 5.07
CA ASN A 216 20.62 -1.79 4.80
C ASN A 216 19.27 -2.47 5.05
N LEU A 217 18.91 -3.44 4.21
CA LEU A 217 17.62 -4.14 4.30
C LEU A 217 17.82 -5.55 4.88
N VAL A 218 16.90 -5.97 5.73
CA VAL A 218 16.86 -7.33 6.30
C VAL A 218 15.50 -7.93 6.01
N GLN A 219 15.48 -9.17 5.54
CA GLN A 219 14.24 -9.90 5.28
C GLN A 219 13.53 -10.22 6.60
N ASP A 220 12.21 -10.02 6.61
CA ASP A 220 11.31 -10.40 7.69
C ASP A 220 10.08 -11.08 7.08
N ASP A 221 9.89 -12.35 7.41
CA ASP A 221 8.79 -13.21 6.96
C ASP A 221 7.81 -13.59 8.09
N GLN A 222 7.89 -12.92 9.25
CA GLN A 222 7.12 -13.27 10.45
C GLN A 222 6.13 -12.17 10.87
N LEU A 223 5.80 -11.24 9.98
CA LEU A 223 4.83 -10.19 10.25
C LEU A 223 3.41 -10.77 10.28
N VAL A 224 2.74 -10.71 11.43
CA VAL A 224 1.38 -11.23 11.56
C VAL A 224 0.36 -10.10 11.49
N LEU A 225 -0.56 -10.16 10.53
CA LEU A 225 -1.73 -9.27 10.48
C LEU A 225 -2.98 -10.05 10.89
N VAL A 226 -3.64 -9.59 11.96
CA VAL A 226 -4.95 -10.10 12.39
C VAL A 226 -5.96 -8.96 12.38
N LEU A 227 -7.00 -9.09 11.57
CA LEU A 227 -8.12 -8.15 11.55
C LEU A 227 -9.40 -8.87 11.98
N LYS A 228 -10.14 -8.23 12.90
CA LYS A 228 -11.47 -8.66 13.33
C LYS A 228 -12.49 -7.62 12.89
N TYR A 229 -13.41 -8.04 12.02
CA TYR A 229 -14.52 -7.23 11.57
C TYR A 229 -15.79 -7.66 12.30
N GLN A 230 -16.44 -6.70 12.97
CA GLN A 230 -17.76 -6.92 13.54
C GLN A 230 -18.81 -6.89 12.43
N GLY A 231 -19.83 -7.75 12.52
CA GLY A 231 -20.85 -7.88 11.48
C GLY A 231 -21.66 -6.59 11.24
N ALA A 232 -22.13 -6.47 9.99
CA ALA A 232 -22.94 -5.39 9.39
C ALA A 232 -22.65 -3.97 9.89
N PHE A 233 -21.96 -3.19 9.05
CA PHE A 233 -22.03 -1.73 9.11
C PHE A 233 -23.50 -1.34 8.97
N ARG A 234 -24.16 -0.93 10.06
CA ARG A 234 -25.42 -0.19 9.95
C ARG A 234 -25.04 1.17 9.40
N GLU A 235 -25.31 1.39 8.11
CA GLU A 235 -25.47 2.74 7.59
C GLU A 235 -26.40 3.49 8.55
N ARG A 236 -25.92 4.61 9.06
CA ARG A 236 -26.68 5.51 9.92
C ARG A 236 -26.94 6.79 9.15
#